data_AF-A0AB36Z1F7-F1
#
_entry.id   AF-A0AB36Z1F7-F1
#
_cell.length_a   1.000
_cell.length_b   1.000
_cell.length_c   1.000
_cell.angle_alpha   90.00
_cell.angle_beta   90.00
_cell.angle_gamma   90.00
#
_symmetry.space_group_name_H-M   'P 1'
#
loop_
_entity.id
_entity.type
_entity.pdbx_description
1 polymer ?
#
loop_
_entity_poly.entity_id
_entity_poly.type
_entity_poly.pdbx_seq_one_letter_code
_entity_poly.pdbx_strand_id
1 'polypeptide(L)'
;MTESTKKFFTLKELASYSERPEKKHIYKSGVNKGKVKTIKARPAKSGLIPVSEKTIWCWIRDGKFPKPICLSSSIRVWKVEEIYEWLLKKELGDHS
;
A
#
# COMPACT_ATOMS: atom_id res chain seq x y z
N MET A 1 1.35 7.07 29.86
CA MET A 1 0.85 6.63 28.54
C MET A 1 1.47 7.57 27.51
N THR A 2 2.48 7.12 26.77
CA THR A 2 3.19 7.97 25.81
C THR A 2 2.48 7.86 24.46
N GLU A 3 1.58 8.80 24.18
CA GLU A 3 1.13 9.03 22.80
C GLU A 3 2.33 9.49 21.99
N SER A 4 2.90 8.57 21.21
CA SER A 4 3.90 8.91 20.21
C SER A 4 3.20 9.80 19.18
N THR A 5 3.53 11.09 19.17
CA THR A 5 3.06 12.06 18.17
C THR A 5 3.63 11.67 16.83
N LYS A 6 2.95 10.76 16.15
CA LYS A 6 3.42 10.22 14.89
C LYS A 6 3.20 11.27 13.81
N LYS A 7 4.29 11.83 13.31
CA LYS A 7 4.25 12.89 12.27
C LYS A 7 4.18 12.35 10.84
N PHE A 8 4.50 11.07 10.65
CA PHE A 8 4.62 10.46 9.33
C PHE A 8 3.96 9.09 9.24
N PHE A 9 3.30 8.83 8.11
CA PHE A 9 2.81 7.51 7.72
C PHE A 9 3.78 6.82 6.79
N THR A 10 3.95 5.51 6.98
CA THR A 10 4.64 4.66 6.00
C THR A 10 3.65 4.05 5.02
N LEU A 11 4.16 3.58 3.87
CA LEU A 11 3.32 2.93 2.85
C LEU A 11 2.52 1.74 3.42
N LYS A 12 3.12 0.98 4.35
CA LYS A 12 2.49 -0.19 5.02
C LYS A 12 1.41 0.16 6.03
N GLU A 13 1.27 1.44 6.37
CA GLU A 13 0.24 1.95 7.27
C GLU A 13 -0.90 2.60 6.50
N LEU A 14 -0.56 3.21 5.36
CA LEU A 14 -1.55 3.74 4.42
C LEU A 14 -2.27 2.61 3.69
N ALA A 15 -1.52 1.63 3.17
CA ALA A 15 -2.08 0.56 2.37
C ALA A 15 -2.76 -0.51 3.23
N SER A 16 -3.98 -0.85 2.84
CA SER A 16 -4.63 -2.08 3.25
C SER A 16 -4.25 -3.20 2.28
N TYR A 17 -3.97 -4.38 2.80
CA TYR A 17 -3.89 -5.57 1.95
C TYR A 17 -5.04 -6.50 2.32
N SER A 18 -5.84 -6.85 1.31
CA SER A 18 -6.81 -7.93 1.41
C SER A 18 -6.10 -9.24 1.74
N GLU A 19 -6.79 -10.12 2.46
CA GLU A 19 -6.33 -11.48 2.75
C GLU A 19 -5.90 -12.16 1.45
N ARG A 20 -4.65 -12.60 1.40
CA ARG A 20 -4.17 -13.42 0.29
C ARG A 20 -4.02 -14.84 0.81
N PRO A 21 -4.96 -15.75 0.48
CA PRO A 21 -4.80 -17.15 0.82
C PRO A 21 -3.58 -17.74 0.10
N GLU A 22 -3.00 -18.79 0.67
CA GLU A 22 -1.86 -19.47 0.07
C GLU A 22 -2.26 -20.01 -1.31
N LYS A 23 -1.50 -19.62 -2.34
CA LYS A 23 -1.71 -20.13 -3.71
C LYS A 23 -0.42 -20.75 -4.23
N LYS A 24 -0.53 -21.97 -4.73
CA LYS A 24 0.55 -22.67 -5.42
C LYS A 24 0.56 -22.23 -6.88
N HIS A 25 1.63 -21.54 -7.29
CA HIS A 25 1.83 -21.20 -8.70
C HIS A 25 2.61 -22.32 -9.37
N ILE A 26 1.95 -23.05 -10.28
CA ILE A 26 2.53 -24.13 -11.07
C ILE A 26 2.96 -23.56 -12.42
N TYR A 27 4.25 -23.60 -12.72
CA TYR A 27 4.77 -23.13 -14.00
C TYR A 27 4.41 -24.14 -15.11
N LYS A 28 3.61 -23.69 -16.09
CA LYS A 28 3.04 -24.55 -17.14
C LYS A 28 3.97 -24.72 -18.36
N SER A 29 5.01 -23.90 -18.54
CA SER A 29 5.90 -23.96 -19.70
C SER A 29 7.33 -23.44 -19.41
N GLY A 30 8.27 -23.77 -20.31
CA GLY A 30 9.68 -23.36 -20.24
C GLY A 30 10.58 -24.27 -19.39
N VAL A 31 11.84 -23.86 -19.17
CA VAL A 31 12.86 -24.59 -18.38
C VAL A 31 12.42 -24.85 -16.92
N ASN A 32 11.39 -24.15 -16.44
CA ASN A 32 10.82 -24.30 -15.11
C ASN A 32 9.49 -25.08 -15.08
N LYS A 33 9.10 -25.72 -16.19
CA LYS A 33 7.90 -26.56 -16.27
C LYS A 33 7.93 -27.61 -15.15
N GLY A 34 6.90 -27.61 -14.30
CA GLY A 34 6.78 -28.52 -13.15
C GLY A 34 7.32 -27.99 -11.83
N LYS A 35 8.00 -26.83 -11.80
CA LYS A 35 8.34 -26.17 -10.52
C LYS A 35 7.07 -25.57 -9.90
N VAL A 36 6.92 -25.73 -8.59
CA VAL A 36 5.84 -25.14 -7.82
C VAL A 36 6.43 -24.03 -6.96
N LYS A 37 5.93 -22.81 -7.11
CA LYS A 37 6.24 -21.71 -6.19
C LYS A 37 5.09 -21.55 -5.21
N THR A 38 5.36 -21.84 -3.94
CA THR A 38 4.40 -21.59 -2.85
C THR A 38 4.40 -20.11 -2.50
N ILE A 39 3.28 -19.43 -2.73
CA ILE A 39 3.08 -18.06 -2.29
C ILE A 39 2.47 -18.11 -0.89
N LYS A 40 3.25 -17.76 0.13
CA LYS A 40 2.81 -17.77 1.54
C LYS A 40 1.56 -16.92 1.73
N ALA A 41 0.66 -17.39 2.60
CA ALA A 41 -0.51 -16.64 3.03
C ALA A 41 -0.09 -15.32 3.71
N ARG A 42 -0.89 -14.27 3.52
CA ARG A 42 -0.75 -12.99 4.24
C ARG A 42 -2.10 -12.60 4.83
N PRO A 43 -2.20 -12.35 6.15
CA PRO A 43 -3.43 -11.95 6.80
C PRO A 43 -3.86 -10.55 6.33
N ALA A 44 -5.15 -10.25 6.45
CA ALA A 44 -5.67 -8.92 6.17
C ALA A 44 -5.08 -7.94 7.17
N LYS A 45 -4.62 -6.81 6.65
CA LYS A 45 -4.23 -5.68 7.48
C LYS A 45 -5.00 -4.48 6.99
N SER A 46 -5.87 -3.95 7.83
CA SER A 46 -6.56 -2.69 7.55
C SER A 46 -5.56 -1.54 7.71
N GLY A 47 -5.19 -0.93 6.59
CA GLY A 47 -4.51 0.37 6.58
C GLY A 47 -5.52 1.51 6.69
N LEU A 48 -5.02 2.75 6.71
CA LEU A 48 -5.86 3.95 6.67
C LEU A 48 -6.73 4.01 5.41
N ILE A 49 -6.21 3.49 4.29
CA ILE A 49 -6.90 3.46 3.00
C ILE A 49 -7.12 2.00 2.61
N PRO A 50 -8.34 1.59 2.21
CA PRO A 50 -8.67 0.21 1.83
C PRO A 50 -8.13 -0.18 0.44
N VAL A 51 -6.91 0.24 0.10
CA VAL A 51 -6.25 -0.04 -1.18
C VAL A 51 -4.86 -0.61 -1.00
N SER A 52 -4.43 -1.41 -1.97
CA SER A 52 -3.11 -2.01 -1.97
C SER A 52 -2.00 -1.00 -2.19
N GLU A 53 -0.78 -1.31 -1.74
CA GLU A 53 0.42 -0.48 -2.01
C GLU A 53 0.62 -0.19 -3.49
N LYS A 54 0.35 -1.17 -4.36
CA LYS A 54 0.47 -1.00 -5.81
C LYS A 54 -0.47 0.09 -6.31
N THR A 55 -1.68 0.15 -5.75
CA THR A 55 -2.67 1.17 -6.09
C THR A 55 -2.17 2.56 -5.68
N ILE A 56 -1.60 2.69 -4.48
CA ILE A 56 -0.99 3.95 -4.03
C ILE A 56 0.14 4.38 -4.96
N TRP A 57 1.03 3.45 -5.35
CA TRP A 57 2.08 3.73 -6.34
C TRP A 57 1.54 4.17 -7.70
N CYS A 58 0.47 3.55 -8.18
CA CYS A 58 -0.21 4.00 -9.39
C CYS A 58 -0.73 5.44 -9.22
N TRP A 59 -1.39 5.76 -8.11
CA TRP A 59 -1.88 7.13 -7.87
C TRP A 59 -0.76 8.16 -7.75
N ILE A 60 0.39 7.81 -7.17
CA ILE A 60 1.57 8.69 -7.13
C ILE A 60 2.05 8.95 -8.57
N ARG A 61 2.12 7.91 -9.40
CA ARG A 61 2.51 8.03 -10.81
C ARG A 61 1.50 8.85 -11.61
N ASP A 62 0.21 8.69 -11.31
CA ASP A 62 -0.88 9.42 -11.95
C ASP A 62 -1.04 10.85 -11.38
N GLY A 63 -0.22 11.26 -10.39
CA GLY A 63 -0.30 12.57 -9.74
C GLY A 63 -1.54 12.77 -8.86
N LYS A 64 -2.28 11.70 -8.57
CA LYS A 64 -3.51 11.71 -7.77
C LYS A 64 -3.26 11.60 -6.28
N PHE A 65 -2.06 11.21 -5.84
CA PHE A 65 -1.70 11.03 -4.43
C PHE A 65 -0.49 11.90 -4.07
N PRO A 66 -0.37 12.39 -2.81
CA PRO A 66 0.79 13.15 -2.38
C PRO A 66 2.10 12.39 -2.60
N LYS A 67 3.15 13.14 -2.96
CA LYS A 67 4.47 12.56 -3.22
C LYS A 67 5.11 12.10 -1.90
N PRO A 68 5.76 10.92 -1.87
CA PRO A 68 6.49 10.47 -0.69
C PRO A 68 7.68 11.38 -0.40
N ILE A 69 7.95 11.57 0.88
CA ILE A 69 9.17 12.14 1.43
C ILE A 69 10.16 10.99 1.68
N CYS A 70 11.37 11.09 1.11
CA CYS A 70 12.44 10.14 1.38
C CYS A 70 13.16 10.52 2.68
N LEU A 71 13.02 9.72 3.74
CA LEU A 71 13.78 9.89 4.98
C LEU A 71 15.17 9.24 4.90
N SER A 72 15.31 8.19 4.08
CA SER A 72 16.54 7.44 3.88
C SER A 72 16.50 6.75 2.51
N SER A 73 17.58 6.07 2.11
CA SER A 73 17.74 5.43 0.80
C SER A 73 16.63 4.46 0.41
N SER A 74 15.88 3.91 1.37
CA SER A 74 14.77 2.96 1.14
C SER A 74 13.46 3.34 1.84
N ILE A 75 13.48 4.35 2.72
CA ILE A 75 12.33 4.71 3.56
C ILE A 75 11.60 5.88 2.94
N ARG A 76 10.36 5.63 2.52
CA ARG A 76 9.44 6.62 1.95
C ARG A 76 8.24 6.77 2.87
N VAL A 77 7.96 8.00 3.26
CA VAL A 77 6.90 8.36 4.20
C VAL A 77 6.06 9.52 3.69
N TRP A 78 4.90 9.72 4.27
CA TRP A 78 4.01 10.85 4.01
C TRP A 78 3.73 11.59 5.30
N LYS A 79 3.56 12.91 5.23
CA LYS A 79 3.06 13.65 6.39
C LYS A 79 1.63 13.25 6.67
N VAL A 80 1.30 13.17 7.95
CA VAL A 80 -0.04 12.84 8.41
C VAL A 80 -1.06 13.87 7.90
N GLU A 81 -0.72 15.16 7.98
CA GLU A 81 -1.55 16.28 7.52
C GLU A 81 -1.89 16.19 6.02
N GLU A 82 -0.88 16.00 5.16
CA GLU A 82 -1.07 15.88 3.69
C GLU A 82 -2.00 14.73 3.31
N ILE A 83 -1.94 13.62 4.05
CA ILE A 83 -2.80 12.45 3.81
C ILE A 83 -4.25 12.75 4.20
N TYR A 84 -4.47 13.43 5.33
CA TYR A 84 -5.82 13.83 5.74
C TYR A 84 -6.42 14.87 4.78
N GLU A 85 -5.65 15.86 4.35
CA GLU A 85 -6.08 16.82 3.32
C GLU A 85 -6.46 16.11 2.02
N TRP A 86 -5.65 15.13 1.60
CA TRP A 86 -5.95 14.32 0.44
C TRP A 86 -7.25 13.52 0.59
N LEU A 87 -7.47 12.92 1.77
CA LEU A 87 -8.68 12.15 2.07
C LEU A 87 -9.92 13.06 2.03
N LEU A 88 -9.86 14.22 2.67
CA LEU A 88 -10.91 15.26 2.62
C LEU A 88 -11.24 15.68 1.18
N LYS A 89 -10.20 15.93 0.37
CA LYS A 89 -10.39 16.27 -1.04
C LYS A 89 -11.05 15.13 -1.83
N LYS A 90 -10.78 13.88 -1.44
CA LYS A 90 -11.38 12.70 -2.07
C LYS A 90 -12.84 12.50 -1.70
N GLU A 91 -13.22 12.69 -0.44
CA GLU A 91 -14.62 12.63 -0.03
C GLU A 91 -15.47 13.71 -0.71
N LEU A 92 -14.89 14.89 -0.92
CA LEU A 92 -15.57 15.99 -1.62
C LEU A 92 -15.70 15.77 -3.14
N GLY A 93 -14.90 14.87 -3.73
CA GLY A 93 -14.75 14.72 -5.18
C GLY A 93 -15.38 13.47 -5.81
N ASP A 94 -16.07 12.61 -5.03
CA ASP A 94 -16.69 11.36 -5.50
C ASP A 94 -18.23 11.33 -5.32
N HIS A 95 -18.86 12.49 -5.08
CA HIS A 95 -20.33 12.68 -5.04
C HIS A 95 -20.84 13.55 -6.19
N SER A 96 -20.55 13.20 -7.44
CA SER A 96 -21.20 13.79 -8.62
C SER A 96 -21.41 12.76 -9.70
#